data_AF-A0A4Q3KMI3-F1
#
_entry.id   AF-A0A4Q3KMI3-F1
#
_cell.length_a   1.000
_cell.length_b   1.000
_cell.length_c   1.000
_cell.angle_alpha   90.00
_cell.angle_beta   90.00
_cell.angle_gamma   90.00
#
_symmetry.space_group_name_H-M   'P 1'
#
loop_
_entity.id
_entity.type
_entity.pdbx_description
1 polymer ?
#
loop_
_entity_poly.entity_id
_entity_poly.type
_entity_poly.pdbx_seq_one_letter_code
_entity_poly.pdbx_strand_id
1 'polypeptide(L)'
;MTTALLIAASSLRMFASFFPGMSNPDTANEYIGILRGTYSDWHPPIMAFLWNGIEAILPGKAGLFLIFAAAYGICAFALALCAIRISLATAILVTAIVIFPGLLTQGAMLFKDFLMAVVLACAAVAGAQVFRTTEIRRYLWLFTAAAVAVIGLLLRTNAVFAVSPIIAGLLLGKKPLGLRRLVLSSVLLSVVLIPISTLVNDVAFRPLKMSVANSLFIFDFAGITHFSGVNAFPAEVSQVYTIQDNATCYSPQWWDPFIDWRDFHAERFGKTEPLRVAFVADSRFAACQAVWRIMRQANLEQRRTFSGDWLLALARHPVSYLAHRVSHSNAIIKIANVFGSTPLC
;
A
#
# COMPACT_ATOMS: atom_id res chain seq x y z
N MET A 1 -25.75 -18.50 -15.31
CA MET A 1 -26.73 -17.94 -14.36
C MET A 1 -26.28 -18.11 -12.92
N THR A 2 -25.90 -19.32 -12.49
CA THR A 2 -25.46 -19.61 -11.10
C THR A 2 -24.29 -18.75 -10.62
N THR A 3 -23.20 -18.63 -11.39
CA THR A 3 -22.04 -17.78 -11.04
C THR A 3 -22.42 -16.31 -10.82
N ALA A 4 -23.29 -15.77 -11.67
CA ALA A 4 -23.75 -14.39 -11.58
C ALA A 4 -24.51 -14.13 -10.27
N LEU A 5 -25.43 -15.04 -9.94
CA LEU A 5 -26.21 -14.98 -8.71
C LEU A 5 -25.34 -15.10 -7.47
N LEU A 6 -24.34 -15.99 -7.47
CA LEU A 6 -23.41 -16.13 -6.35
C LEU A 6 -22.60 -14.84 -6.13
N ILE A 7 -22.01 -14.27 -7.17
CA ILE A 7 -21.23 -13.04 -7.05
C ILE A 7 -22.10 -11.86 -6.60
N ALA A 8 -23.31 -11.73 -7.16
CA ALA A 8 -24.25 -10.69 -6.77
C ALA A 8 -24.68 -10.86 -5.30
N ALA A 9 -25.04 -12.07 -4.87
CA ALA A 9 -25.42 -12.36 -3.50
C ALA A 9 -24.27 -12.11 -2.52
N SER A 10 -23.04 -12.53 -2.85
CA SER A 10 -21.85 -12.28 -2.04
C SER A 10 -21.50 -10.80 -1.93
N SER A 11 -21.60 -10.06 -3.04
CA SER A 11 -21.34 -8.60 -3.05
C SER A 11 -22.40 -7.85 -2.25
N LEU A 12 -23.67 -8.23 -2.39
CA LEU A 12 -24.77 -7.66 -1.60
C LEU A 12 -24.61 -8.01 -0.12
N ARG A 13 -24.19 -9.23 0.21
CA ARG A 13 -23.93 -9.64 1.59
C ARG A 13 -22.77 -8.85 2.20
N MET A 14 -21.67 -8.67 1.47
CA MET A 14 -20.54 -7.82 1.89
C MET A 14 -21.03 -6.40 2.17
N PHE A 15 -21.81 -5.81 1.26
CA PHE A 15 -22.36 -4.48 1.47
C PHE A 15 -23.28 -4.44 2.71
N ALA A 16 -24.27 -5.32 2.80
CA ALA A 16 -25.25 -5.33 3.88
C ALA A 16 -24.65 -5.62 5.26
N SER A 17 -23.60 -6.45 5.33
CA SER A 17 -22.96 -6.81 6.60
C SER A 17 -21.97 -5.77 7.10
N PHE A 18 -21.36 -5.00 6.20
CA PHE A 18 -20.25 -4.13 6.56
C PHE A 18 -20.50 -2.65 6.29
N PHE A 19 -21.66 -2.26 5.75
CA PHE A 19 -22.02 -0.85 5.60
C PHE A 19 -21.95 -0.11 6.95
N PRO A 20 -21.35 1.10 7.04
CA PRO A 20 -20.84 1.95 5.96
C PRO A 20 -19.34 1.76 5.61
N GLY A 21 -18.79 0.58 5.89
CA GLY A 21 -17.38 0.25 5.73
C GLY A 21 -16.60 0.34 7.05
N MET A 22 -15.47 -0.35 7.11
CA MET A 22 -14.56 -0.34 8.25
C MET A 22 -13.32 0.51 7.92
N SER A 23 -12.86 1.27 8.90
CA SER A 23 -11.71 2.17 8.80
C SER A 23 -10.61 1.71 9.74
N ASN A 24 -9.36 1.76 9.29
CA ASN A 24 -8.19 1.59 10.14
C ASN A 24 -7.50 2.95 10.36
N PRO A 25 -6.39 3.00 11.13
CA PRO A 25 -5.62 4.24 11.32
C PRO A 25 -5.17 4.89 10.00
N ASP A 26 -4.78 4.11 8.99
CA ASP A 26 -4.37 4.65 7.68
C ASP A 26 -5.54 5.31 6.92
N THR A 27 -6.71 4.68 6.88
CA THR A 27 -7.92 5.26 6.28
C THR A 27 -8.33 6.53 7.03
N ALA A 28 -8.26 6.51 8.38
CA ALA A 28 -8.57 7.68 9.20
C ALA A 28 -7.59 8.84 8.93
N ASN A 29 -6.29 8.53 8.79
CA ASN A 29 -5.25 9.48 8.41
C ASN A 29 -5.55 10.14 7.06
N GLU A 30 -6.01 9.37 6.07
CA GLU A 30 -6.40 9.91 4.75
C GLU A 30 -7.63 10.80 4.82
N TYR A 31 -8.66 10.37 5.55
CA TYR A 31 -9.89 11.16 5.74
C TYR A 31 -9.61 12.54 6.36
N ILE A 32 -8.62 12.65 7.24
CA ILE A 32 -8.27 13.95 7.82
C ILE A 32 -7.49 14.85 6.88
N GLY A 33 -6.79 14.28 5.90
CA GLY A 33 -6.29 15.07 4.78
C GLY A 33 -7.44 15.71 3.98
N ILE A 34 -8.55 15.00 3.84
CA ILE A 34 -9.78 15.51 3.19
C ILE A 34 -10.36 16.66 3.99
N LEU A 35 -10.57 16.48 5.30
CA LEU A 35 -11.14 17.51 6.17
C LEU A 35 -10.28 18.78 6.24
N ARG A 36 -8.96 18.65 6.17
CA ARG A 36 -8.01 19.77 6.23
C ARG A 36 -7.67 20.38 4.88
N GLY A 37 -8.12 19.78 3.78
CA GLY A 37 -7.73 20.17 2.42
C GLY A 37 -6.22 20.06 2.15
N THR A 38 -5.49 19.27 2.95
CA THR A 38 -4.03 19.12 2.85
C THR A 38 -3.65 17.64 2.93
N TYR A 39 -2.87 17.17 1.94
CA TYR A 39 -2.43 15.78 1.86
C TYR A 39 -0.97 15.64 2.30
N SER A 40 -0.59 14.47 2.83
CA SER A 40 0.79 14.12 3.18
C SER A 40 1.34 13.05 2.26
N ASP A 41 2.65 12.96 2.08
CA ASP A 41 3.29 11.91 1.28
C ASP A 41 3.47 10.57 2.00
N TRP A 42 3.00 10.45 3.26
CA TRP A 42 2.91 9.17 3.99
C TRP A 42 2.19 8.08 3.19
N HIS A 43 1.18 8.51 2.43
CA HIS A 43 0.46 7.67 1.48
C HIS A 43 0.21 8.45 0.19
N PRO A 44 0.17 7.78 -0.97
CA PRO A 44 -0.22 8.43 -2.22
C PRO A 44 -1.61 9.10 -2.11
N PRO A 45 -1.75 10.41 -2.43
CA PRO A 45 -2.99 11.14 -2.15
C PRO A 45 -4.20 10.78 -3.02
N ILE A 46 -4.03 10.02 -4.11
CA ILE A 46 -5.10 9.80 -5.10
C ILE A 46 -6.38 9.22 -4.48
N MET A 47 -6.28 8.29 -3.53
CA MET A 47 -7.47 7.73 -2.87
C MET A 47 -8.22 8.80 -2.07
N ALA A 48 -7.50 9.58 -1.28
CA ALA A 48 -8.06 10.67 -0.50
C ALA A 48 -8.65 11.78 -1.40
N PHE A 49 -8.00 12.08 -2.53
CA PHE A 49 -8.52 13.01 -3.53
C PHE A 49 -9.83 12.53 -4.17
N LEU A 50 -9.89 11.27 -4.61
CA LEU A 50 -11.12 10.68 -5.15
C LEU A 50 -12.23 10.67 -4.09
N TRP A 51 -11.88 10.35 -2.85
CA TRP A 51 -12.81 10.40 -1.73
C TRP A 51 -13.29 11.83 -1.44
N ASN A 52 -12.46 12.87 -1.52
CA ASN A 52 -12.91 14.26 -1.35
C ASN A 52 -14.06 14.63 -2.30
N GLY A 53 -14.02 14.17 -3.56
CA GLY A 53 -15.12 14.37 -4.50
C GLY A 53 -16.41 13.63 -4.12
N ILE A 54 -16.28 12.44 -3.54
CA ILE A 54 -17.41 11.63 -3.05
C ILE A 54 -18.00 12.25 -1.78
N GLU A 55 -17.15 12.80 -0.91
CA GLU A 55 -17.51 13.44 0.35
C GLU A 55 -18.50 14.59 0.15
N ALA A 56 -18.40 15.32 -0.97
CA ALA A 56 -19.33 16.38 -1.33
C ALA A 56 -20.76 15.89 -1.62
N ILE A 57 -20.95 14.61 -1.93
CA ILE A 57 -22.24 14.02 -2.31
C ILE A 57 -22.76 13.12 -1.18
N LEU A 58 -21.92 12.23 -0.66
CA LEU A 58 -22.27 11.28 0.38
C LEU A 58 -21.17 11.30 1.46
N PRO A 59 -21.34 12.13 2.51
CA PRO A 59 -20.32 12.34 3.52
C PRO A 59 -19.90 11.08 4.28
N GLY A 60 -18.65 11.10 4.73
CA GLY A 60 -17.99 10.04 5.46
C GLY A 60 -17.63 8.83 4.61
N LYS A 61 -17.38 7.72 5.31
CA LYS A 61 -16.90 6.47 4.71
C LYS A 61 -17.94 5.71 3.88
N ALA A 62 -19.24 6.01 4.06
CA ALA A 62 -20.33 5.32 3.39
C ALA A 62 -20.27 5.44 1.86
N GLY A 63 -20.00 6.65 1.36
CA GLY A 63 -19.91 6.89 -0.08
C GLY A 63 -18.73 6.18 -0.73
N LEU A 64 -17.57 6.23 -0.08
CA LEU A 64 -16.39 5.49 -0.52
C LEU A 64 -16.64 3.98 -0.52
N PHE A 65 -17.25 3.45 0.55
CA PHE A 65 -17.56 2.03 0.66
C PHE A 65 -18.56 1.55 -0.40
N LEU A 66 -19.58 2.36 -0.71
CA LEU A 66 -20.53 2.07 -1.79
C LEU A 66 -19.80 1.89 -3.13
N ILE A 67 -18.88 2.81 -3.46
CA ILE A 67 -18.09 2.75 -4.70
C ILE A 67 -17.16 1.54 -4.69
N PHE A 68 -16.55 1.22 -3.55
CA PHE A 68 -15.70 0.02 -3.41
C PHE A 68 -16.50 -1.25 -3.65
N ALA A 69 -17.63 -1.41 -2.97
CA ALA A 69 -18.48 -2.60 -3.08
C ALA A 69 -19.05 -2.76 -4.49
N ALA A 70 -19.47 -1.66 -5.13
CA ALA A 70 -19.95 -1.67 -6.50
C ALA A 70 -18.84 -2.03 -7.49
N ALA A 71 -17.67 -1.38 -7.39
CA ALA A 71 -16.52 -1.67 -8.25
C ALA A 71 -16.06 -3.13 -8.10
N TYR A 72 -16.03 -3.64 -6.87
CA TYR A 72 -15.73 -5.04 -6.59
C TYR A 72 -16.72 -5.99 -7.27
N GLY A 73 -18.03 -5.81 -7.03
CA GLY A 73 -19.06 -6.70 -7.58
C GLY A 73 -19.08 -6.70 -9.11
N ILE A 74 -18.98 -5.52 -9.73
CA ILE A 74 -18.91 -5.37 -11.19
C ILE A 74 -17.66 -6.07 -11.74
N CYS A 75 -16.50 -5.86 -11.12
CA CYS A 75 -15.24 -6.45 -11.55
C CYS A 75 -15.25 -7.98 -11.40
N ALA A 76 -15.67 -8.48 -10.25
CA ALA A 76 -15.79 -9.91 -9.96
C ALA A 76 -16.70 -10.61 -10.98
N PHE A 77 -17.84 -9.99 -11.30
CA PHE A 77 -18.74 -10.50 -12.31
C PHE A 77 -18.09 -10.53 -13.70
N ALA A 78 -17.45 -9.43 -14.11
CA ALA A 78 -16.78 -9.34 -15.41
C ALA A 78 -15.59 -10.31 -15.54
N LEU A 79 -14.84 -10.54 -14.46
CA LEU A 79 -13.79 -11.55 -14.39
C LEU A 79 -14.35 -12.96 -14.58
N ALA A 80 -15.45 -13.29 -13.91
CA ALA A 80 -16.09 -14.60 -14.07
C ALA A 80 -16.62 -14.82 -15.50
N LEU A 81 -17.16 -13.77 -16.14
CA LEU A 81 -17.53 -13.80 -17.56
C LEU A 81 -16.32 -13.97 -18.49
N CYS A 82 -15.16 -13.44 -18.13
CA CYS A 82 -13.93 -13.69 -18.88
C CYS A 82 -13.44 -15.13 -18.68
N ALA A 83 -13.52 -15.64 -17.45
CA ALA A 83 -13.06 -16.98 -17.07
C ALA A 83 -13.87 -18.12 -17.71
N ILE A 84 -15.20 -17.97 -17.82
CA ILE A 84 -16.06 -18.99 -18.46
C ILE A 84 -15.76 -19.19 -19.95
N ARG A 85 -15.16 -18.18 -20.59
CA ARG A 85 -14.69 -18.29 -21.98
C ARG A 85 -13.40 -19.08 -22.11
N ILE A 86 -12.69 -19.34 -21.02
CA ILE A 86 -11.50 -20.19 -20.97
C ILE A 86 -11.93 -21.63 -20.70
N SER A 87 -12.61 -21.86 -19.57
CA SER A 87 -13.21 -23.15 -19.24
C SER A 87 -14.20 -23.00 -18.07
N LEU A 88 -15.08 -24.00 -17.89
CA LEU A 88 -15.95 -24.06 -16.70
C LEU A 88 -15.14 -24.15 -15.40
N ALA A 89 -14.06 -24.94 -15.38
CA ALA A 89 -13.20 -25.07 -14.21
C ALA A 89 -12.55 -23.73 -13.82
N THR A 90 -12.06 -22.97 -14.80
CA THR A 90 -11.51 -21.62 -14.57
C THR A 90 -12.57 -20.67 -14.02
N ALA A 91 -13.80 -20.72 -14.56
CA ALA A 91 -14.90 -19.91 -14.03
C ALA A 91 -15.24 -20.27 -12.59
N ILE A 92 -15.31 -21.56 -12.25
CA ILE A 92 -15.56 -22.02 -10.88
C ILE A 92 -14.45 -21.54 -9.95
N LEU A 93 -13.18 -21.71 -10.34
CA LEU A 93 -12.04 -21.26 -9.54
C LEU A 93 -12.06 -19.75 -9.30
N VAL A 94 -12.24 -18.95 -10.36
CA VAL A 94 -12.33 -17.49 -10.23
C VAL A 94 -13.51 -17.09 -9.36
N THR A 95 -14.68 -17.73 -9.55
CA THR A 95 -15.86 -17.49 -8.71
C THR A 95 -15.56 -17.80 -7.25
N ALA A 96 -14.95 -18.94 -6.95
CA ALA A 96 -14.60 -19.35 -5.60
C ALA A 96 -13.64 -18.35 -4.93
N ILE A 97 -12.66 -17.82 -5.68
CA ILE A 97 -11.73 -16.79 -5.19
C ILE A 97 -12.47 -15.49 -4.87
N VAL A 98 -13.33 -14.99 -5.77
CA VAL A 98 -14.03 -13.70 -5.58
C VAL A 98 -15.22 -13.79 -4.61
N ILE A 99 -15.63 -14.97 -4.17
CA ILE A 99 -16.61 -15.12 -3.08
C ILE A 99 -15.94 -15.62 -1.80
N PHE A 100 -14.62 -15.80 -1.80
CA PHE A 100 -13.88 -16.28 -0.64
C PHE A 100 -14.12 -15.32 0.54
N PRO A 101 -14.60 -15.81 1.71
CA PRO A 101 -14.95 -14.95 2.84
C PRO A 101 -13.81 -14.02 3.25
N GLY A 102 -12.57 -14.52 3.25
CA GLY A 102 -11.40 -13.69 3.57
C GLY A 102 -11.18 -12.52 2.60
N LEU A 103 -11.55 -12.66 1.33
CA LEU A 103 -11.46 -11.55 0.38
C LEU A 103 -12.60 -10.55 0.59
N LEU A 104 -13.82 -11.04 0.89
CA LEU A 104 -14.98 -10.20 1.18
C LEU A 104 -14.80 -9.39 2.47
N THR A 105 -14.18 -9.96 3.52
CA THR A 105 -13.87 -9.22 4.75
C THR A 105 -12.76 -8.20 4.54
N GLN A 106 -11.77 -8.49 3.69
CA GLN A 106 -10.79 -7.48 3.26
C GLN A 106 -11.45 -6.35 2.47
N GLY A 107 -12.47 -6.66 1.66
CA GLY A 107 -13.26 -5.65 0.94
C GLY A 107 -14.13 -4.76 1.83
N ALA A 108 -14.42 -5.19 3.06
CA ALA A 108 -15.09 -4.38 4.06
C ALA A 108 -14.15 -3.33 4.69
N MET A 109 -12.85 -3.61 4.72
CA MET A 109 -11.83 -2.65 5.16
C MET A 109 -11.53 -1.70 4.00
N LEU A 110 -11.57 -0.39 4.25
CA LEU A 110 -11.25 0.63 3.26
C LEU A 110 -9.73 0.74 3.02
N PHE A 111 -9.11 -0.38 2.67
CA PHE A 111 -7.71 -0.47 2.32
C PHE A 111 -7.49 -0.09 0.87
N LYS A 112 -6.53 0.80 0.64
CA LYS A 112 -6.04 1.12 -0.71
C LYS A 112 -5.47 -0.10 -1.43
N ASP A 113 -4.95 -1.10 -0.72
CA ASP A 113 -4.48 -2.36 -1.33
C ASP A 113 -5.61 -3.13 -1.99
N PHE A 114 -6.74 -3.22 -1.29
CA PHE A 114 -7.92 -3.88 -1.83
C PHE A 114 -8.49 -3.08 -3.01
N LEU A 115 -8.60 -1.75 -2.87
CA LEU A 115 -9.00 -0.89 -3.99
C LEU A 115 -8.07 -1.05 -5.19
N MET A 116 -6.75 -1.02 -4.97
CA MET A 116 -5.73 -1.22 -6.01
C MET A 116 -5.93 -2.56 -6.70
N ALA A 117 -6.13 -3.65 -5.95
CA ALA A 117 -6.39 -4.96 -6.53
C ALA A 117 -7.64 -4.98 -7.42
N VAL A 118 -8.76 -4.38 -6.95
CA VAL A 118 -10.01 -4.27 -7.73
C VAL A 118 -9.82 -3.44 -8.99
N VAL A 119 -9.18 -2.27 -8.88
CA VAL A 119 -8.89 -1.36 -9.99
C VAL A 119 -7.99 -2.06 -11.03
N LEU A 120 -6.94 -2.75 -10.62
CA LEU A 120 -6.05 -3.45 -11.53
C LEU A 120 -6.73 -4.67 -12.18
N ALA A 121 -7.61 -5.35 -11.45
CA ALA A 121 -8.46 -6.40 -12.02
C ALA A 121 -9.42 -5.81 -13.09
N CYS A 122 -10.01 -4.64 -12.84
CA CYS A 122 -10.82 -3.93 -13.85
C CYS A 122 -9.99 -3.58 -15.09
N ALA A 123 -8.75 -3.12 -14.90
CA ALA A 123 -7.83 -2.83 -16.01
C ALA A 123 -7.51 -4.08 -16.83
N ALA A 124 -7.28 -5.23 -16.17
CA ALA A 124 -7.04 -6.50 -16.86
C ALA A 124 -8.28 -6.98 -17.64
N VAL A 125 -9.48 -6.85 -17.06
CA VAL A 125 -10.76 -7.15 -17.74
C VAL A 125 -10.94 -6.27 -18.97
N ALA A 126 -10.74 -4.95 -18.84
CA ALA A 126 -10.80 -4.01 -19.96
C ALA A 126 -9.76 -4.36 -21.04
N GLY A 127 -8.54 -4.68 -20.63
CA GLY A 127 -7.48 -5.11 -21.54
C GLY A 127 -7.81 -6.38 -22.32
N ALA A 128 -8.50 -7.33 -21.69
CA ALA A 128 -8.99 -8.52 -22.40
C ALA A 128 -10.03 -8.19 -23.50
N GLN A 129 -10.81 -7.10 -23.35
CA GLN A 129 -11.78 -6.66 -24.36
C GLN A 129 -11.14 -6.01 -25.58
N VAL A 130 -9.95 -5.40 -25.43
CA VAL A 130 -9.17 -4.82 -26.55
C VAL A 130 -8.96 -5.85 -27.66
N PHE A 131 -8.72 -7.11 -27.29
CA PHE A 131 -8.43 -8.19 -28.23
C PHE A 131 -9.68 -8.87 -28.83
N ARG A 132 -10.87 -8.44 -28.41
CA ARG A 132 -12.17 -9.05 -28.74
C ARG A 132 -13.13 -8.11 -29.46
N THR A 133 -12.76 -6.84 -29.64
CA THR A 133 -13.63 -5.80 -30.19
C THR A 133 -13.07 -5.21 -31.49
N THR A 134 -13.97 -4.64 -32.31
CA THR A 134 -13.66 -3.98 -33.58
C THR A 134 -13.13 -2.55 -33.38
N GLU A 135 -12.57 -1.96 -34.44
CA GLU A 135 -11.76 -0.72 -34.47
C GLU A 135 -12.12 0.33 -33.40
N ILE A 136 -13.27 1.01 -33.47
CA ILE A 136 -13.55 2.13 -32.55
C ILE A 136 -13.68 1.70 -31.08
N ARG A 137 -14.30 0.54 -30.82
CA ARG A 137 -14.47 0.02 -29.46
C ARG A 137 -13.15 -0.47 -28.87
N ARG A 138 -12.23 -0.93 -29.71
CA ARG A 138 -10.88 -1.32 -29.29
C ARG A 138 -10.11 -0.16 -28.67
N TYR A 139 -10.16 1.03 -29.29
CA TYR A 139 -9.49 2.21 -28.75
C TYR A 139 -10.11 2.67 -27.41
N LEU A 140 -11.44 2.57 -27.27
CA LEU A 140 -12.11 2.83 -25.99
C LEU A 140 -11.63 1.87 -24.91
N TRP A 141 -11.63 0.56 -25.16
CA TRP A 141 -11.13 -0.41 -24.20
C TRP A 141 -9.65 -0.23 -23.86
N LEU A 142 -8.83 0.16 -24.85
CA LEU A 142 -7.42 0.44 -24.63
C LEU A 142 -7.23 1.65 -23.71
N PHE A 143 -7.96 2.73 -23.98
CA PHE A 143 -7.97 3.92 -23.14
C PHE A 143 -8.45 3.58 -21.73
N THR A 144 -9.57 2.86 -21.59
CA THR A 144 -10.09 2.43 -20.28
C THR A 144 -9.07 1.58 -19.53
N ALA A 145 -8.47 0.57 -20.17
CA ALA A 145 -7.49 -0.29 -19.53
C ALA A 145 -6.26 0.51 -19.05
N ALA A 146 -5.74 1.42 -19.88
CA ALA A 146 -4.60 2.26 -19.54
C ALA A 146 -4.94 3.25 -18.41
N ALA A 147 -6.07 3.96 -18.50
CA ALA A 147 -6.49 4.93 -17.49
C ALA A 147 -6.71 4.27 -16.12
N VAL A 148 -7.41 3.14 -16.10
CA VAL A 148 -7.66 2.38 -14.87
C VAL A 148 -6.36 1.80 -14.29
N ALA A 149 -5.44 1.32 -15.15
CA ALA A 149 -4.13 0.84 -14.70
C ALA A 149 -3.29 1.98 -14.07
N VAL A 150 -3.34 3.19 -14.64
CA VAL A 150 -2.68 4.37 -14.08
C VAL A 150 -3.27 4.74 -12.72
N ILE A 151 -4.60 4.72 -12.54
CA ILE A 151 -5.21 4.93 -11.22
C ILE A 151 -4.68 3.90 -10.21
N GLY A 152 -4.60 2.62 -10.60
CA GLY A 152 -4.00 1.57 -9.79
C GLY A 152 -2.55 1.87 -9.40
N LEU A 153 -1.75 2.34 -10.36
CA LEU A 153 -0.35 2.75 -10.15
C LEU A 153 -0.20 3.93 -9.19
N LEU A 154 -1.14 4.87 -9.22
CA LEU A 154 -1.13 6.04 -8.34
C LEU A 154 -1.58 5.70 -6.93
N LEU A 155 -2.41 4.65 -6.75
CA LEU A 155 -2.87 4.21 -5.42
C LEU A 155 -1.71 3.71 -4.57
N ARG A 156 -0.80 2.94 -5.16
CA ARG A 156 0.48 2.54 -4.57
C ARG A 156 1.53 2.25 -5.63
N THR A 157 2.79 2.61 -5.35
CA THR A 157 3.92 2.35 -6.25
C THR A 157 4.21 0.86 -6.44
N ASN A 158 3.84 -0.01 -5.49
CA ASN A 158 3.96 -1.47 -5.64
C ASN A 158 2.96 -2.07 -6.64
N ALA A 159 1.92 -1.34 -7.07
CA ALA A 159 1.03 -1.72 -8.17
C ALA A 159 1.78 -2.04 -9.47
N VAL A 160 3.00 -1.52 -9.61
CA VAL A 160 3.85 -1.69 -10.77
C VAL A 160 4.04 -3.17 -11.16
N PHE A 161 4.03 -4.08 -10.18
CA PHE A 161 4.15 -5.52 -10.43
C PHE A 161 2.96 -6.12 -11.19
N ALA A 162 1.79 -5.48 -11.13
CA ALA A 162 0.60 -5.88 -11.88
C ALA A 162 0.36 -4.97 -13.10
N VAL A 163 0.61 -3.66 -12.98
CA VAL A 163 0.46 -2.69 -14.10
C VAL A 163 1.42 -3.00 -15.24
N SER A 164 2.69 -3.26 -14.94
CA SER A 164 3.72 -3.53 -15.95
C SER A 164 3.38 -4.73 -16.86
N PRO A 165 3.01 -5.92 -16.35
CA PRO A 165 2.62 -7.02 -17.23
C PRO A 165 1.30 -6.76 -17.98
N ILE A 166 0.35 -6.01 -17.43
CA ILE A 166 -0.87 -5.59 -18.14
C ILE A 166 -0.50 -4.72 -19.35
N ILE A 167 0.30 -3.68 -19.15
CA ILE A 167 0.74 -2.77 -20.22
C ILE A 167 1.60 -3.53 -21.24
N ALA A 168 2.54 -4.37 -20.80
CA ALA A 168 3.34 -5.19 -21.70
C ALA A 168 2.46 -6.07 -22.59
N GLY A 169 1.45 -6.74 -22.02
CA GLY A 169 0.49 -7.54 -22.78
C GLY A 169 -0.31 -6.71 -23.79
N LEU A 170 -0.74 -5.51 -23.42
CA LEU A 170 -1.46 -4.60 -24.33
C LEU A 170 -0.60 -4.14 -25.52
N LEU A 171 0.67 -3.77 -25.27
CA LEU A 171 1.59 -3.30 -26.31
C LEU A 171 2.01 -4.41 -27.28
N LEU A 172 2.22 -5.62 -26.76
CA LEU A 172 2.79 -6.74 -27.53
C LEU A 172 1.72 -7.57 -28.24
N GLY A 173 0.44 -7.37 -27.87
CA GLY A 173 -0.71 -7.91 -28.57
C GLY A 173 -0.94 -9.41 -28.34
N LYS A 174 -1.62 -10.07 -29.30
CA LYS A 174 -1.98 -11.51 -29.20
C LYS A 174 -0.80 -12.47 -29.37
N LYS A 175 0.42 -11.97 -29.63
CA LYS A 175 1.57 -12.85 -29.85
C LYS A 175 1.93 -13.52 -28.52
N PRO A 176 2.07 -14.86 -28.47
CA PRO A 176 2.45 -15.53 -27.24
C PRO A 176 3.82 -15.01 -26.81
N LEU A 177 3.85 -14.34 -25.67
CA LEU A 177 5.09 -13.90 -25.07
C LEU A 177 5.70 -15.11 -24.36
N GLY A 178 6.90 -15.49 -24.76
CA GLY A 178 7.73 -16.32 -23.89
C GLY A 178 7.89 -15.59 -22.54
N LEU A 179 7.77 -16.33 -21.43
CA LEU A 179 7.81 -15.80 -20.07
C LEU A 179 8.98 -14.82 -19.86
N ARG A 180 10.16 -15.14 -20.43
CA ARG A 180 11.35 -14.26 -20.41
C ARG A 180 11.08 -12.86 -20.95
N ARG A 181 10.42 -12.73 -22.11
CA ARG A 181 10.14 -11.42 -22.72
C ARG A 181 9.14 -10.63 -21.87
N LEU A 182 8.09 -11.28 -21.38
CA LEU A 182 7.11 -10.65 -20.50
C LEU A 182 7.77 -10.13 -19.22
N VAL A 183 8.60 -10.94 -18.57
CA VAL A 183 9.34 -10.56 -17.35
C VAL A 183 10.28 -9.39 -17.63
N LEU A 184 11.10 -9.45 -18.68
CA LEU A 184 12.03 -8.38 -19.02
C LEU A 184 11.30 -7.07 -19.34
N SER A 185 10.26 -7.10 -20.18
CA SER A 185 9.44 -5.93 -20.48
C SER A 185 8.77 -5.38 -19.23
N SER A 186 8.29 -6.25 -18.33
CA SER A 186 7.66 -5.82 -17.08
C SER A 186 8.66 -5.16 -16.15
N VAL A 187 9.88 -5.69 -16.02
CA VAL A 187 10.95 -5.08 -15.22
C VAL A 187 11.33 -3.71 -15.78
N LEU A 188 11.55 -3.61 -17.09
CA LEU A 188 11.89 -2.34 -17.74
C LEU A 188 10.77 -1.29 -17.57
N LEU A 189 9.51 -1.69 -17.77
CA LEU A 189 8.37 -0.81 -17.52
C LEU A 189 8.33 -0.39 -16.05
N SER A 190 8.60 -1.29 -15.10
CA SER A 190 8.58 -0.93 -13.68
C SER A 190 9.63 0.12 -13.30
N VAL A 191 10.84 0.02 -13.86
CA VAL A 191 11.91 1.02 -13.66
C VAL A 191 11.45 2.41 -14.10
N VAL A 192 10.66 2.50 -15.17
CA VAL A 192 10.13 3.76 -15.69
C VAL A 192 8.90 4.24 -14.92
N LEU A 193 7.98 3.33 -14.58
CA LEU A 193 6.67 3.69 -13.99
C LEU A 193 6.76 4.11 -12.52
N ILE A 194 7.72 3.58 -11.75
CA ILE A 194 7.91 3.98 -10.35
C ILE A 194 8.18 5.49 -10.20
N PRO A 195 9.24 6.07 -10.82
CA PRO A 195 9.50 7.50 -10.68
C PRO A 195 8.40 8.37 -11.28
N ILE A 196 7.75 7.91 -12.36
CA ILE A 196 6.60 8.62 -12.94
C ILE A 196 5.45 8.68 -11.94
N SER A 197 5.10 7.57 -11.28
CA SER A 197 4.03 7.54 -10.29
C SER A 197 4.31 8.48 -9.12
N THR A 198 5.55 8.49 -8.61
CA THR A 198 5.97 9.42 -7.55
C THR A 198 5.88 10.87 -8.02
N LEU A 199 6.39 11.18 -9.22
CA LEU A 199 6.37 12.52 -9.79
C LEU A 199 4.93 13.03 -9.98
N VAL A 200 4.05 12.20 -10.53
CA VAL A 200 2.64 12.57 -10.75
C VAL A 200 1.95 12.84 -9.41
N ASN A 201 2.14 11.99 -8.41
CA ASN A 201 1.58 12.22 -7.08
C ASN A 201 2.10 13.53 -6.45
N ASP A 202 3.39 13.83 -6.60
CA ASP A 202 3.99 15.05 -6.06
C ASP A 202 3.52 16.32 -6.78
N VAL A 203 3.47 16.30 -8.12
CA VAL A 203 3.09 17.47 -8.91
C VAL A 203 1.60 17.75 -8.83
N ALA A 204 0.77 16.70 -8.90
CA ALA A 204 -0.69 16.84 -8.92
C ALA A 204 -1.25 17.24 -7.55
N PHE A 205 -0.70 16.70 -6.45
CA PHE A 205 -1.28 16.87 -5.12
C PHE A 205 -0.45 17.72 -4.16
N ARG A 206 0.82 18.01 -4.50
CA ARG A 206 1.76 18.80 -3.69
C ARG A 206 1.72 18.43 -2.21
N PRO A 207 1.91 17.14 -1.86
CA PRO A 207 1.73 16.68 -0.50
C PRO A 207 2.80 17.24 0.44
N LEU A 208 2.43 17.42 1.71
CA LEU A 208 3.35 17.70 2.80
C LEU A 208 4.35 16.53 2.93
N LYS A 209 5.64 16.87 2.92
CA LYS A 209 6.72 15.90 3.01
C LYS A 209 6.89 15.42 4.45
N MET A 210 6.82 14.11 4.65
CA MET A 210 6.90 13.44 5.95
C MET A 210 8.19 12.63 6.12
N SER A 211 9.08 12.63 5.12
CA SER A 211 10.35 11.91 5.16
C SER A 211 10.16 10.40 5.43
N VAL A 212 9.10 9.83 4.86
CA VAL A 212 8.65 8.43 5.07
C VAL A 212 9.77 7.41 4.87
N ALA A 213 10.67 7.67 3.91
CA ALA A 213 11.82 6.81 3.62
C ALA A 213 12.73 6.56 4.84
N ASN A 214 12.77 7.49 5.81
CA ASN A 214 13.53 7.31 7.04
C ASN A 214 13.09 6.09 7.84
N SER A 215 11.84 5.66 7.73
CA SER A 215 11.34 4.47 8.44
C SER A 215 12.15 3.23 8.06
N LEU A 216 12.47 3.09 6.76
CA LEU A 216 13.29 2.01 6.22
C LEU A 216 14.74 2.14 6.68
N PHE A 217 15.30 3.35 6.62
CA PHE A 217 16.69 3.58 7.04
C PHE A 217 16.88 3.33 8.52
N ILE A 218 15.99 3.84 9.37
CA ILE A 218 16.01 3.63 10.82
C ILE A 218 15.90 2.15 11.15
N PHE A 219 14.99 1.43 10.49
CA PHE A 219 14.81 0.01 10.70
C PHE A 219 16.10 -0.78 10.40
N ASP A 220 16.72 -0.48 9.26
CA ASP A 220 17.94 -1.15 8.84
C ASP A 220 19.15 -0.73 9.71
N PHE A 221 19.28 0.54 10.10
CA PHE A 221 20.33 1.00 11.04
C PHE A 221 20.20 0.35 12.41
N ALA A 222 18.98 0.26 12.94
CA ALA A 222 18.70 -0.41 14.22
C ALA A 222 19.03 -1.91 14.14
N GLY A 223 18.66 -2.55 13.04
CA GLY A 223 19.00 -3.95 12.75
C GLY A 223 20.51 -4.18 12.68
N ILE A 224 21.22 -3.40 11.88
CA ILE A 224 22.69 -3.49 11.80
C ILE A 224 23.31 -3.25 13.17
N THR A 225 22.83 -2.24 13.91
CA THR A 225 23.35 -1.93 15.26
C THR A 225 23.17 -3.11 16.21
N HIS A 226 22.02 -3.77 16.18
CA HIS A 226 21.74 -4.94 17.01
C HIS A 226 22.67 -6.12 16.70
N PHE A 227 22.84 -6.47 15.41
CA PHE A 227 23.61 -7.66 15.02
C PHE A 227 25.11 -7.44 14.90
N SER A 228 25.57 -6.21 14.72
CA SER A 228 27.02 -5.90 14.64
C SER A 228 27.62 -5.52 15.99
N GLY A 229 26.80 -5.05 16.95
CA GLY A 229 27.28 -4.46 18.19
C GLY A 229 27.94 -3.08 18.01
N VAL A 230 27.82 -2.46 16.83
CA VAL A 230 28.35 -1.13 16.52
C VAL A 230 27.20 -0.20 16.18
N ASN A 231 27.21 1.03 16.68
CA ASN A 231 26.19 2.02 16.33
C ASN A 231 26.29 2.40 14.85
N ALA A 232 25.34 1.94 14.04
CA ALA A 232 25.31 2.15 12.60
C ALA A 232 24.54 3.41 12.17
N PHE A 233 23.92 4.11 13.13
CA PHE A 233 23.22 5.36 12.84
C PHE A 233 24.18 6.47 12.38
N PRO A 234 23.67 7.48 11.64
CA PRO A 234 24.46 8.64 11.25
C PRO A 234 24.80 9.51 12.47
N ALA A 235 25.83 10.34 12.33
CA ALA A 235 26.41 11.12 13.44
C ALA A 235 25.39 11.98 14.20
N GLU A 236 24.38 12.52 13.52
CA GLU A 236 23.31 13.33 14.13
C GLU A 236 22.51 12.55 15.18
N VAL A 237 22.37 11.24 14.96
CA VAL A 237 21.62 10.34 15.84
C VAL A 237 22.55 9.68 16.86
N SER A 238 23.75 9.27 16.44
CA SER A 238 24.70 8.56 17.31
C SER A 238 25.15 9.35 18.54
N GLN A 239 24.99 10.67 18.54
CA GLN A 239 25.28 11.54 19.69
C GLN A 239 24.28 11.37 20.85
N VAL A 240 23.04 10.98 20.55
CA VAL A 240 21.95 10.91 21.53
C VAL A 240 21.31 9.53 21.64
N TYR A 241 21.65 8.63 20.72
CA TYR A 241 21.10 7.29 20.63
C TYR A 241 22.22 6.26 20.63
N THR A 242 22.25 5.40 21.66
CA THR A 242 23.34 4.45 21.91
C THR A 242 22.97 3.02 21.52
N ILE A 243 23.98 2.14 21.52
CA ILE A 243 23.76 0.69 21.36
C ILE A 243 22.86 0.14 22.48
N GLN A 244 22.96 0.69 23.69
CA GLN A 244 22.15 0.28 24.83
C GLN A 244 20.69 0.68 24.64
N ASP A 245 20.42 1.87 24.11
CA ASP A 245 19.07 2.28 23.72
C ASP A 245 18.52 1.36 22.62
N ASN A 246 19.36 1.00 21.65
CA ASN A 246 18.97 0.06 20.59
C ASN A 246 18.59 -1.33 21.11
N ALA A 247 19.15 -1.78 22.23
CA ALA A 247 18.77 -3.05 22.83
C ALA A 247 17.32 -3.08 23.32
N THR A 248 16.73 -1.92 23.65
CA THR A 248 15.33 -1.79 24.07
C THR A 248 14.39 -1.41 22.92
N CYS A 249 14.87 -0.61 21.95
CA CYS A 249 14.06 -0.14 20.83
C CYS A 249 13.96 -1.13 19.67
N TYR A 250 15.00 -1.92 19.43
CA TYR A 250 15.05 -2.78 18.26
C TYR A 250 14.07 -3.94 18.38
N SER A 251 13.28 -4.13 17.33
CA SER A 251 12.47 -5.32 17.11
C SER A 251 12.64 -5.78 15.67
N PRO A 252 12.77 -7.09 15.40
CA PRO A 252 12.75 -7.59 14.03
C PRO A 252 11.35 -7.51 13.41
N GLN A 253 10.30 -7.24 14.19
CA GLN A 253 8.92 -7.22 13.66
C GLN A 253 8.58 -5.89 12.97
N TRP A 254 8.90 -4.77 13.63
CA TRP A 254 8.48 -3.43 13.21
C TRP A 254 9.46 -2.37 13.69
N TRP A 255 9.44 -1.22 13.04
CA TRP A 255 10.21 -0.02 13.41
C TRP A 255 9.41 0.94 14.30
N ASP A 256 8.14 0.63 14.60
CA ASP A 256 7.21 1.44 15.38
C ASP A 256 7.75 2.04 16.69
N PRO A 257 8.64 1.39 17.46
CA PRO A 257 9.22 2.02 18.65
C PRO A 257 9.94 3.34 18.38
N PHE A 258 10.40 3.56 17.15
CA PHE A 258 11.16 4.75 16.76
C PHE A 258 10.30 5.96 16.38
N ILE A 259 8.98 5.82 16.29
CA ILE A 259 8.07 6.93 15.98
C ILE A 259 7.12 7.19 17.15
N ASP A 260 6.97 8.45 17.55
CA ASP A 260 5.86 8.83 18.42
C ASP A 260 4.62 9.07 17.56
N TRP A 261 3.75 8.07 17.52
CA TRP A 261 2.48 8.16 16.82
C TRP A 261 1.62 9.31 17.36
N ARG A 262 1.74 9.71 18.63
CA ARG A 262 0.99 10.89 19.12
C ARG A 262 1.50 12.18 18.54
N ASP A 263 2.80 12.41 18.47
CA ASP A 263 3.33 13.63 17.85
C ASP A 263 2.96 13.65 16.36
N PHE A 264 3.09 12.49 15.69
CA PHE A 264 2.66 12.32 14.31
C PHE A 264 1.17 12.64 14.10
N HIS A 265 0.30 12.17 15.00
CA HIS A 265 -1.13 12.46 14.97
C HIS A 265 -1.43 13.89 15.47
N ALA A 266 -0.74 14.45 16.44
CA ALA A 266 -1.00 15.81 16.92
C ALA A 266 -0.72 16.86 15.84
N GLU A 267 0.34 16.67 15.05
CA GLU A 267 0.60 17.48 13.85
C GLU A 267 -0.55 17.37 12.83
N ARG A 268 -1.08 16.15 12.63
CA ARG A 268 -2.06 15.83 11.58
C ARG A 268 -3.53 15.99 11.96
N PHE A 269 -3.87 15.97 13.24
CA PHE A 269 -5.24 15.99 13.79
C PHE A 269 -5.46 17.22 14.68
N GLY A 270 -4.39 17.87 15.14
CA GLY A 270 -4.46 18.97 16.10
C GLY A 270 -4.53 18.42 17.51
N LYS A 271 -4.11 19.20 18.51
CA LYS A 271 -4.02 18.74 19.91
C LYS A 271 -5.37 18.38 20.55
N THR A 272 -6.48 18.62 19.85
CA THR A 272 -7.86 18.57 20.38
C THR A 272 -8.72 17.42 19.86
N GLU A 273 -8.27 16.66 18.85
CA GLU A 273 -9.03 15.52 18.30
C GLU A 273 -8.64 14.23 19.04
N PRO A 274 -9.54 13.61 19.82
CA PRO A 274 -9.24 12.44 20.62
C PRO A 274 -9.43 11.21 19.75
N LEU A 275 -8.52 10.98 18.79
CA LEU A 275 -8.27 9.58 18.44
C LEU A 275 -7.68 8.94 19.70
N ARG A 276 -8.55 8.29 20.49
CA ARG A 276 -8.20 7.40 21.60
C ARG A 276 -7.50 6.14 21.05
N VAL A 277 -6.56 6.29 20.12
CA VAL A 277 -5.55 5.26 19.90
C VAL A 277 -4.57 5.47 21.04
N ALA A 278 -4.74 4.67 22.09
CA ALA A 278 -3.92 4.71 23.29
C ALA A 278 -2.49 4.27 22.95
N PHE A 279 -1.73 5.10 22.24
CA PHE A 279 -0.29 4.97 22.19
C PHE A 279 0.23 5.51 23.53
N VAL A 280 0.54 4.60 24.44
CA VAL A 280 1.08 4.94 25.77
C VAL A 280 2.31 5.84 25.58
N ALA A 281 2.38 6.95 26.32
CA ALA A 281 3.62 7.73 26.46
C ALA A 281 4.43 6.93 27.41
N ASP A 282 5.13 5.96 26.84
CA ASP A 282 6.09 5.25 27.61
C ASP A 282 7.39 6.01 27.48
N SER A 283 7.74 6.75 28.54
CA SER A 283 9.01 7.47 28.64
C SER A 283 10.21 6.55 28.40
N ARG A 284 10.03 5.22 28.54
CA ARG A 284 11.02 4.20 28.17
C ARG A 284 11.40 4.21 26.69
N PHE A 285 10.55 4.73 25.79
CA PHE A 285 10.84 4.83 24.35
C PHE A 285 11.27 6.24 23.90
N ALA A 286 11.48 7.19 24.83
CA ALA A 286 11.84 8.56 24.48
C ALA A 286 13.12 8.65 23.61
N ALA A 287 14.13 7.83 23.92
CA ALA A 287 15.35 7.73 23.12
C ALA A 287 15.08 7.18 21.71
N CYS A 288 14.23 6.15 21.59
CA CYS A 288 13.83 5.59 20.30
C CYS A 288 13.12 6.63 19.44
N GLN A 289 12.16 7.35 20.03
CA GLN A 289 11.34 8.35 19.34
C GLN A 289 12.12 9.60 18.95
N ALA A 290 13.24 9.90 19.63
CA ALA A 290 14.13 10.98 19.24
C ALA A 290 14.78 10.74 17.87
N VAL A 291 15.06 9.48 17.50
CA VAL A 291 15.71 9.11 16.23
C VAL A 291 14.89 9.61 15.03
N TRP A 292 13.59 9.30 14.98
CA TRP A 292 12.72 9.75 13.90
C TRP A 292 12.66 11.28 13.83
N ARG A 293 12.52 11.95 14.97
CA ARG A 293 12.45 13.43 15.04
C ARG A 293 13.72 14.07 14.48
N ILE A 294 14.90 13.60 14.89
CA ILE A 294 16.19 14.14 14.45
C ILE A 294 16.37 13.94 12.94
N MET A 295 16.14 12.73 12.45
CA MET A 295 16.30 12.46 11.01
C MET A 295 15.29 13.27 10.19
N ARG A 296 14.02 13.31 10.61
CA ARG A 296 12.99 14.10 9.92
C ARG A 296 13.34 15.59 9.90
N GLN A 297 13.77 16.15 11.03
CA GLN A 297 14.16 17.55 11.11
C GLN A 297 15.34 17.87 10.17
N ALA A 298 16.36 17.00 10.14
CA ALA A 298 17.47 17.15 9.21
C ALA A 298 17.04 17.08 7.73
N ASN A 299 16.07 16.23 7.37
CA ASN A 299 15.52 16.23 6.01
C ASN A 299 14.79 17.53 5.66
N LEU A 300 13.94 18.03 6.57
CA LEU A 300 13.05 19.16 6.28
C LEU A 300 13.79 20.50 6.33
N GLU A 301 14.65 20.70 7.33
CA GLU A 301 15.33 21.98 7.57
C GLU A 301 16.65 22.07 6.82
N GLN A 302 17.42 20.97 6.79
CA GLN A 302 18.78 20.96 6.24
C GLN A 302 18.86 20.32 4.84
N ARG A 303 17.73 19.84 4.30
CA ARG A 303 17.67 19.05 3.05
C ARG A 303 18.63 17.85 3.05
N ARG A 304 18.96 17.32 4.23
CA ARG A 304 19.84 16.17 4.37
C ARG A 304 19.17 14.92 3.81
N THR A 305 19.93 14.01 3.21
CA THR A 305 19.45 12.67 2.84
C THR A 305 20.32 11.63 3.53
N PHE A 306 19.74 10.50 3.93
CA PHE A 306 20.42 9.44 4.67
C PHE A 306 20.72 8.20 3.82
N SER A 307 20.43 8.24 2.52
CA SER A 307 20.68 7.11 1.61
C SER A 307 22.18 6.78 1.51
N GLY A 308 23.05 7.79 1.53
CA GLY A 308 24.50 7.59 1.54
C GLY A 308 24.99 6.89 2.81
N ASP A 309 24.55 7.37 3.98
CA ASP A 309 24.84 6.77 5.28
C ASP A 309 24.33 5.31 5.35
N TRP A 310 23.13 5.07 4.82
CA TRP A 310 22.52 3.75 4.75
C TRP A 310 23.30 2.80 3.85
N LEU A 311 23.68 3.22 2.64
CA LEU A 311 24.51 2.43 1.73
C LEU A 311 25.88 2.12 2.34
N LEU A 312 26.47 3.07 3.06
CA LEU A 312 27.74 2.86 3.75
C LEU A 312 27.62 1.85 4.89
N ALA A 313 26.55 1.91 5.68
CA ALA A 313 26.27 0.94 6.74
C ALA A 313 26.07 -0.48 6.17
N LEU A 314 25.33 -0.61 5.06
CA LEU A 314 25.15 -1.87 4.34
C LEU A 314 26.50 -2.43 3.85
N ALA A 315 27.35 -1.59 3.26
CA ALA A 315 28.64 -2.01 2.74
C ALA A 315 29.61 -2.43 3.86
N ARG A 316 29.55 -1.75 5.02
CA ARG A 316 30.41 -2.06 6.18
C ARG A 316 29.95 -3.28 6.98
N HIS A 317 28.64 -3.54 7.02
CA HIS A 317 28.05 -4.60 7.85
C HIS A 317 27.05 -5.49 7.08
N PRO A 318 27.46 -6.10 5.95
CA PRO A 318 26.53 -6.84 5.08
C PRO A 318 25.93 -8.07 5.78
N VAL A 319 26.71 -8.78 6.60
CA VAL A 319 26.24 -9.95 7.35
C VAL A 319 25.20 -9.57 8.40
N SER A 320 25.44 -8.48 9.15
CA SER A 320 24.51 -7.98 10.16
C SER A 320 23.20 -7.49 9.54
N TYR A 321 23.27 -6.81 8.39
CA TYR A 321 22.09 -6.44 7.61
C TYR A 321 21.30 -7.67 7.18
N LEU A 322 21.96 -8.68 6.59
CA LEU A 322 21.28 -9.90 6.16
C LEU A 322 20.65 -10.64 7.35
N ALA A 323 21.34 -10.74 8.49
CA ALA A 323 20.79 -11.33 9.71
C ALA A 323 19.53 -10.60 10.17
N HIS A 324 19.54 -9.26 10.15
CA HIS A 324 18.36 -8.44 10.42
C HIS A 324 17.21 -8.74 9.46
N ARG A 325 17.43 -8.74 8.15
CA ARG A 325 16.36 -8.97 7.16
C ARG A 325 15.79 -10.39 7.23
N VAL A 326 16.64 -11.39 7.46
CA VAL A 326 16.20 -12.78 7.69
C VAL A 326 15.39 -12.87 8.98
N SER A 327 15.83 -12.22 10.06
CA SER A 327 15.09 -12.17 11.31
C SER A 327 13.72 -11.51 11.13
N HIS A 328 13.64 -10.42 10.35
CA HIS A 328 12.39 -9.77 10.01
C HIS A 328 11.45 -10.69 9.22
N SER A 329 11.95 -11.33 8.15
CA SER A 329 11.16 -12.30 7.37
C SER A 329 10.61 -13.43 8.24
N ASN A 330 11.44 -14.00 9.12
CA ASN A 330 11.00 -15.04 10.05
C ASN A 330 9.95 -14.54 11.04
N ALA A 331 10.08 -13.31 11.52
CA ALA A 331 9.13 -12.72 12.45
C ALA A 331 7.75 -12.50 11.79
N ILE A 332 7.72 -11.98 10.57
CA ILE A 332 6.48 -11.77 9.81
C ILE A 332 5.77 -13.09 9.49
N ILE A 333 6.50 -14.14 9.10
CA ILE A 333 5.93 -15.47 8.88
C ILE A 333 5.32 -16.05 10.17
N LYS A 334 5.99 -15.88 11.31
CA LYS A 334 5.47 -16.35 12.61
C LYS A 334 4.20 -15.61 13.02
N ILE A 335 4.15 -14.29 12.82
CA ILE A 335 2.95 -13.50 13.08
C ILE A 335 1.76 -14.01 12.26
N ALA A 336 1.98 -14.34 10.98
CA ALA A 336 0.94 -14.92 10.13
C ALA A 336 0.40 -16.27 10.66
N ASN A 337 1.22 -17.05 11.37
CA ASN A 337 0.80 -18.32 11.98
C ASN A 337 0.02 -18.13 13.30
N VAL A 338 0.28 -17.07 14.07
CA VAL A 338 -0.41 -16.79 15.34
C VAL A 338 -1.84 -16.26 15.12
N PHE A 339 -2.05 -15.48 14.05
CA PHE A 339 -3.39 -15.00 13.66
C PHE A 339 -4.34 -16.11 13.15
N GLY A 340 -3.90 -17.37 13.13
CA GLY A 340 -4.78 -18.53 12.96
C GLY A 340 -5.50 -18.98 14.25
N SER A 341 -5.18 -18.42 15.42
CA SER A 341 -5.61 -18.98 16.71
C SER A 341 -6.16 -18.02 17.78
N THR A 342 -6.29 -16.71 17.53
CA THR A 342 -6.88 -15.79 18.52
C THR A 342 -7.76 -14.71 17.89
N PRO A 343 -8.92 -14.38 18.49
CA PRO A 343 -9.83 -13.37 17.97
C PRO A 343 -9.28 -11.97 18.22
N LEU A 344 -9.41 -11.11 17.22
CA LEU A 344 -9.16 -9.66 17.32
C LEU A 344 -10.22 -9.06 18.25
N CYS A 345 -9.80 -8.40 19.34
CA CYS A 345 -10.63 -7.47 20.11
C CYS A 345 -10.41 -6.04 19.63
#